data_AF-A0A176QDJ6-F1
#
_entry.id   AF-A0A176QDJ6-F1
#
_cell.length_a   1.000
_cell.length_b   1.000
_cell.length_c   1.000
_cell.angle_alpha   90.00
_cell.angle_beta   90.00
_cell.angle_gamma   90.00
#
_symmetry.space_group_name_H-M   'P 1'
#
loop_
_entity.id
_entity.type
_entity.pdbx_description
1 polymer ?
#
loop_
_entity_poly.entity_id
_entity_poly.type
_entity_poly.pdbx_seq_one_letter_code
_entity_poly.pdbx_strand_id
1 'polypeptide(L)'
;MILVPCAVLIALAGCSSGSSPQATATQTVIVSERTVTETAAPSSTSSRPTTPRSTSASRSTTTTAVPAANLPTGAGAYADELVQAWGIGDRAGADTYATSDTVATLFASSSRGGVDWVRGASLVQDARTQVKYERTSTDEVIYLVVDTATAARGDEDAVVGLSFDWEGDDYSAEDYSENYVAAGLPTAVGEYSDGFVRAWGAGRTTDADTYAWSSVMDTVGAYDGPGGGDWARTGTGPGEVTSATYKNSSGWTLTLYLDPSALAVGAQDAITYAEFTH
;
A
#
# COMPACT_ATOMS: atom_id res chain seq x y z
N MET A 1 3.16 -7.16 60.90
CA MET A 1 2.63 -5.79 61.05
C MET A 1 1.54 -5.61 60.01
N ILE A 2 0.39 -5.13 60.47
CA ILE A 2 -0.90 -5.08 59.77
C ILE A 2 -1.04 -3.74 59.01
N LEU A 3 -1.71 -3.78 57.85
CA LEU A 3 -2.68 -2.82 57.24
C LEU A 3 -2.55 -2.87 55.70
N VAL A 4 -3.41 -3.56 54.94
CA VAL A 4 -4.82 -3.27 54.54
C VAL A 4 -4.92 -2.22 53.41
N PRO A 5 -5.70 -2.49 52.32
CA PRO A 5 -5.64 -1.77 51.05
C PRO A 5 -6.63 -0.59 50.97
N CYS A 6 -6.34 0.39 50.09
CA CYS A 6 -7.27 1.46 49.75
C CYS A 6 -7.86 1.22 48.36
N ALA A 7 -9.12 0.75 48.34
CA ALA A 7 -10.02 0.88 47.20
C ALA A 7 -10.62 2.29 47.21
N VAL A 8 -10.72 2.92 46.04
CA VAL A 8 -11.53 4.13 45.82
C VAL A 8 -12.64 3.78 44.84
N LEU A 9 -13.86 3.75 45.38
CA LEU A 9 -15.14 3.79 44.67
C LEU A 9 -15.66 5.23 44.82
N ILE A 10 -16.00 5.89 43.71
CA ILE A 10 -16.86 7.09 43.72
C ILE A 10 -18.01 6.88 42.73
N ALA A 11 -19.17 7.35 43.17
CA ALA A 11 -20.52 6.90 42.84
C ALA A 11 -21.15 7.53 41.58
N LEU A 12 -22.26 6.91 41.14
CA LEU A 12 -23.24 7.43 40.18
C LEU A 12 -24.09 8.58 40.75
N ALA A 13 -24.39 9.56 39.89
CA ALA A 13 -25.62 10.35 39.78
C ALA A 13 -25.59 10.97 38.35
N GLY A 14 -26.61 11.09 37.52
CA GLY A 14 -28.06 11.06 37.68
C GLY A 14 -28.65 12.17 36.77
N CYS A 15 -29.39 11.76 35.73
CA CYS A 15 -30.45 12.47 34.98
C CYS A 15 -30.27 13.95 34.53
N SER A 16 -30.46 14.25 33.24
CA SER A 16 -31.70 14.91 32.78
C SER A 16 -31.84 14.93 31.24
N SER A 17 -33.09 14.79 30.82
CA SER A 17 -33.63 14.63 29.48
C SER A 17 -33.51 15.85 28.55
N GLY A 18 -33.54 15.61 27.24
CA GLY A 18 -33.70 16.67 26.23
C GLY A 18 -33.95 16.14 24.82
N SER A 19 -35.07 15.43 24.61
CA SER A 19 -35.61 15.20 23.26
C SER A 19 -36.64 16.28 22.93
N SER A 20 -36.51 16.94 21.77
CA SER A 20 -37.62 17.49 20.97
C SER A 20 -37.15 17.98 19.59
N PRO A 21 -38.07 18.07 18.60
CA PRO A 21 -37.83 17.54 17.26
C PRO A 21 -37.76 18.59 16.12
N GLN A 22 -37.25 18.12 14.98
CA GLN A 22 -37.72 18.34 13.61
C GLN A 22 -38.03 19.79 13.18
N ALA A 23 -37.05 20.41 12.51
CA ALA A 23 -37.32 21.50 11.57
C ALA A 23 -37.68 20.88 10.20
N THR A 24 -38.95 21.02 9.83
CA THR A 24 -39.52 20.74 8.52
C THR A 24 -38.83 21.59 7.45
N ALA A 25 -38.02 20.97 6.59
CA ALA A 25 -37.59 21.57 5.33
C ALA A 25 -38.61 21.21 4.24
N THR A 26 -39.48 22.16 3.92
CA THR A 26 -40.38 22.12 2.77
C THR A 26 -39.53 22.14 1.48
N GLN A 27 -39.45 21.01 0.78
CA GLN A 27 -38.94 20.97 -0.59
C GLN A 27 -40.02 21.46 -1.55
N THR A 28 -39.79 22.61 -2.17
CA THR A 28 -40.56 23.08 -3.33
C THR A 28 -39.97 22.42 -4.57
N VAL A 29 -40.69 21.45 -5.13
CA VAL A 29 -40.43 20.89 -6.46
C VAL A 29 -40.91 21.89 -7.50
N ILE A 30 -39.98 22.46 -8.29
CA ILE A 30 -40.32 23.24 -9.48
C ILE A 30 -39.98 22.40 -10.69
N VAL A 31 -41.02 21.75 -11.24
CA VAL A 31 -40.97 21.06 -12.53
C VAL A 31 -40.86 22.13 -13.62
N SER A 32 -39.80 22.08 -14.43
CA SER A 32 -39.66 22.90 -15.63
C SER A 32 -39.90 22.02 -16.85
N GLU A 33 -41.16 21.92 -17.26
CA GLU A 33 -41.56 21.38 -18.56
C GLU A 33 -41.11 22.37 -19.64
N ARG A 34 -40.31 21.92 -20.61
CA ARG A 34 -40.05 22.69 -21.83
C ARG A 34 -40.56 21.92 -23.04
N THR A 35 -41.64 22.46 -23.58
CA THR A 35 -42.38 22.13 -24.79
C THR A 35 -41.48 21.91 -26.01
N VAL A 36 -41.67 20.78 -26.70
CA VAL A 36 -41.15 20.53 -28.06
C VAL A 36 -42.21 21.00 -29.05
N THR A 37 -41.85 21.94 -29.93
CA THR A 37 -42.70 22.32 -31.07
C THR A 37 -42.06 21.79 -32.34
N GLU A 38 -42.77 20.88 -32.98
CA GLU A 38 -42.50 20.29 -34.29
C GLU A 38 -42.91 21.28 -35.39
N THR A 39 -42.08 21.48 -36.41
CA THR A 39 -42.49 22.13 -37.68
C THR A 39 -41.64 21.56 -38.82
N ALA A 40 -42.33 21.02 -39.82
CA ALA A 40 -41.78 20.29 -40.96
C ALA A 40 -41.29 21.19 -42.13
N ALA A 41 -40.57 20.53 -43.04
CA ALA A 41 -39.75 21.00 -44.16
C ALA A 41 -40.44 21.83 -45.28
N PRO A 42 -39.67 22.32 -46.27
CA PRO A 42 -39.55 21.53 -47.51
C PRO A 42 -38.15 21.50 -48.17
N SER A 43 -37.98 20.47 -49.03
CA SER A 43 -36.79 20.15 -49.84
C SER A 43 -36.55 21.11 -51.01
N SER A 44 -35.28 21.28 -51.41
CA SER A 44 -34.88 21.62 -52.78
C SER A 44 -33.45 21.16 -53.08
N THR A 45 -33.29 20.51 -54.24
CA THR A 45 -32.08 19.86 -54.78
C THR A 45 -31.19 20.86 -55.52
N SER A 46 -29.85 20.80 -55.38
CA SER A 46 -28.88 21.17 -56.45
C SER A 46 -27.43 20.77 -56.11
N SER A 47 -26.61 20.59 -57.14
CA SER A 47 -25.44 19.70 -57.24
C SER A 47 -24.06 20.41 -57.17
N ARG A 48 -23.06 19.78 -56.51
CA ARG A 48 -21.55 19.67 -56.72
C ARG A 48 -20.71 20.90 -57.22
N PRO A 49 -19.33 20.91 -57.16
CA PRO A 49 -18.32 20.10 -56.43
C PRO A 49 -17.13 20.87 -55.77
N THR A 50 -16.29 20.11 -55.03
CA THR A 50 -14.82 20.25 -54.78
C THR A 50 -14.24 21.36 -53.88
N THR A 51 -13.64 20.96 -52.75
CA THR A 51 -12.20 21.10 -52.39
C THR A 51 -11.94 20.39 -51.04
N PRO A 52 -10.99 19.45 -50.91
CA PRO A 52 -10.63 18.90 -49.60
C PRO A 52 -9.74 19.90 -48.85
N ARG A 53 -10.26 20.46 -47.76
CA ARG A 53 -9.45 21.21 -46.78
C ARG A 53 -8.83 20.20 -45.83
N SER A 54 -7.51 20.04 -45.91
CA SER A 54 -6.70 19.33 -44.92
C SER A 54 -6.98 19.92 -43.54
N THR A 55 -7.64 19.13 -42.70
CA THR A 55 -7.86 19.47 -41.30
C THR A 55 -6.84 18.65 -40.52
N SER A 56 -5.92 19.33 -39.83
CA SER A 56 -4.92 18.72 -38.97
C SER A 56 -5.55 17.67 -38.09
N ALA A 57 -5.01 16.44 -38.16
CA ALA A 57 -5.25 15.45 -37.14
C ALA A 57 -4.74 16.04 -35.81
N SER A 58 -5.67 16.45 -34.93
CA SER A 58 -5.35 16.53 -33.52
C SER A 58 -4.91 15.13 -33.12
N ARG A 59 -3.61 15.02 -32.85
CA ARG A 59 -3.02 13.84 -32.24
C ARG A 59 -3.67 13.74 -30.87
N SER A 60 -4.75 12.96 -30.78
CA SER A 60 -5.21 12.45 -29.50
C SER A 60 -4.01 11.71 -28.94
N THR A 61 -3.32 12.31 -27.96
CA THR A 61 -2.53 11.55 -27.03
C THR A 61 -3.53 10.66 -26.34
N THR A 62 -3.64 9.43 -26.82
CA THR A 62 -4.17 8.35 -26.04
C THR A 62 -3.24 8.28 -24.83
N THR A 63 -3.58 9.02 -23.77
CA THR A 63 -3.25 8.58 -22.43
C THR A 63 -3.91 7.22 -22.37
N THR A 64 -3.10 6.18 -22.55
CA THR A 64 -3.48 4.84 -22.16
C THR A 64 -3.81 4.98 -20.68
N ALA A 65 -5.08 5.19 -20.37
CA ALA A 65 -5.59 4.91 -19.05
C ALA A 65 -5.15 3.48 -18.80
N VAL A 66 -4.31 3.32 -17.77
CA VAL A 66 -3.96 2.01 -17.24
C VAL A 66 -5.31 1.31 -17.09
N PRO A 67 -5.56 0.18 -17.79
CA PRO A 67 -6.78 -0.58 -17.54
C PRO A 67 -6.83 -0.79 -16.04
N ALA A 68 -8.00 -0.63 -15.40
CA ALA A 68 -8.18 -0.88 -13.97
C ALA A 68 -7.55 -2.24 -13.64
N ALA A 69 -6.29 -2.20 -13.25
CA ALA A 69 -5.53 -3.34 -12.81
C ALA A 69 -6.16 -3.66 -11.47
N ASN A 70 -6.37 -4.94 -11.18
CA ASN A 70 -6.76 -5.32 -9.82
C ASN A 70 -5.71 -4.69 -8.89
N LEU A 71 -6.13 -3.67 -8.14
CA LEU A 71 -5.24 -2.94 -7.27
C LEU A 71 -4.61 -3.93 -6.27
N PRO A 72 -3.37 -3.67 -5.81
CA PRO A 72 -2.78 -4.49 -4.77
C PRO A 72 -3.72 -4.59 -3.58
N THR A 73 -3.68 -5.71 -2.85
CA THR A 73 -4.51 -5.92 -1.66
C THR A 73 -3.72 -5.91 -0.36
N GLY A 74 -2.39 -5.92 -0.44
CA GLY A 74 -1.48 -5.79 0.71
C GLY A 74 -1.02 -4.35 0.88
N ALA A 75 -0.90 -3.88 2.12
CA ALA A 75 -0.53 -2.50 2.40
C ALA A 75 0.87 -2.12 1.86
N GLY A 76 1.86 -3.01 2.00
CA GLY A 76 3.20 -2.84 1.45
C GLY A 76 3.18 -2.68 -0.06
N ALA A 77 2.61 -3.66 -0.78
CA ALA A 77 2.44 -3.58 -2.23
C ALA A 77 1.66 -2.34 -2.70
N TYR A 78 0.65 -1.89 -1.94
CA TYR A 78 -0.11 -0.67 -2.26
C TYR A 78 0.76 0.59 -2.16
N ALA A 79 1.59 0.66 -1.12
CA ALA A 79 2.54 1.75 -0.93
C ALA A 79 3.68 1.71 -1.98
N ASP A 80 4.12 0.51 -2.39
CA ASP A 80 5.18 0.34 -3.41
C ASP A 80 4.76 0.96 -4.74
N GLU A 81 3.52 0.71 -5.16
CA GLU A 81 2.95 1.27 -6.39
C GLU A 81 2.86 2.81 -6.34
N LEU A 82 2.50 3.39 -5.20
CA LEU A 82 2.52 4.85 -5.02
C LEU A 82 3.95 5.40 -5.16
N VAL A 83 4.92 4.78 -4.48
CA VAL A 83 6.33 5.21 -4.51
C VAL A 83 6.90 5.07 -5.92
N GLN A 84 6.54 4.01 -6.64
CA GLN A 84 6.94 3.82 -8.03
C GLN A 84 6.35 4.90 -8.95
N ALA A 85 5.04 5.17 -8.83
CA ALA A 85 4.35 6.21 -9.61
C ALA A 85 4.97 7.60 -9.34
N TRP A 86 5.20 7.96 -8.08
CA TRP A 86 5.90 9.19 -7.71
C TRP A 86 7.34 9.21 -8.21
N GLY A 87 8.04 8.09 -8.16
CA GLY A 87 9.41 7.93 -8.61
C GLY A 87 9.62 8.32 -10.07
N ILE A 88 8.68 7.92 -10.94
CA ILE A 88 8.67 8.28 -12.37
C ILE A 88 7.99 9.63 -12.68
N GLY A 89 7.34 10.24 -11.69
CA GLY A 89 6.58 11.48 -11.81
C GLY A 89 5.18 11.31 -12.41
N ASP A 90 4.60 10.12 -12.34
CA ASP A 90 3.24 9.85 -12.77
C ASP A 90 2.24 10.23 -11.67
N ARG A 91 1.82 11.49 -11.71
CA ARG A 91 0.85 12.02 -10.74
C ARG A 91 -0.53 11.38 -10.88
N ALA A 92 -0.96 11.07 -12.11
CA ALA A 92 -2.27 10.46 -12.32
C ALA A 92 -2.31 9.02 -11.84
N GLY A 93 -1.21 8.28 -12.04
CA GLY A 93 -1.02 6.96 -11.42
C GLY A 93 -1.01 7.05 -9.90
N ALA A 94 -0.30 8.03 -9.32
CA ALA A 94 -0.26 8.23 -7.87
C ALA A 94 -1.65 8.52 -7.26
N ASP A 95 -2.51 9.30 -7.93
CA ASP A 95 -3.90 9.57 -7.53
C ASP A 95 -4.80 8.31 -7.54
N THR A 96 -4.35 7.18 -8.10
CA THR A 96 -5.07 5.89 -7.97
C THR A 96 -4.81 5.25 -6.60
N TYR A 97 -3.62 5.49 -6.04
CA TYR A 97 -3.15 4.80 -4.84
C TYR A 97 -3.31 5.64 -3.56
N ALA A 98 -3.32 6.96 -3.68
CA ALA A 98 -3.30 7.85 -2.54
C ALA A 98 -4.35 8.94 -2.63
N THR A 99 -4.87 9.30 -1.46
CA THR A 99 -5.75 10.47 -1.33
C THR A 99 -5.11 11.71 -1.96
N SER A 100 -5.94 12.58 -2.56
CA SER A 100 -5.44 13.77 -3.28
C SER A 100 -4.56 14.69 -2.43
N ASP A 101 -4.81 14.78 -1.11
CA ASP A 101 -3.98 15.55 -0.17
C ASP A 101 -2.58 14.94 0.00
N THR A 102 -2.51 13.60 0.06
CA THR A 102 -1.24 12.86 0.13
C THR A 102 -0.47 13.03 -1.18
N VAL A 103 -1.10 12.88 -2.34
CA VAL A 103 -0.46 13.11 -3.65
C VAL A 103 0.01 14.56 -3.78
N ALA A 104 -0.80 15.53 -3.36
CA ALA A 104 -0.42 16.93 -3.42
C ALA A 104 0.82 17.21 -2.57
N THR A 105 0.89 16.66 -1.36
CA THR A 105 2.04 16.80 -0.47
C THR A 105 3.28 16.11 -1.04
N LEU A 106 3.12 14.89 -1.57
CA LEU A 106 4.21 14.09 -2.14
C LEU A 106 4.85 14.77 -3.36
N PHE A 107 4.02 15.30 -4.27
CA PHE A 107 4.51 15.99 -5.48
C PHE A 107 4.94 17.44 -5.24
N ALA A 108 4.60 18.03 -4.08
CA ALA A 108 5.09 19.34 -3.69
C ALA A 108 6.55 19.28 -3.18
N SER A 109 6.97 18.18 -2.54
CA SER A 109 8.36 18.01 -2.12
C SER A 109 9.29 17.80 -3.33
N SER A 110 8.87 16.96 -4.28
CA SER A 110 9.55 16.78 -5.55
C SER A 110 8.57 16.36 -6.64
N SER A 111 8.75 16.94 -7.84
CA SER A 111 8.00 16.52 -9.03
C SER A 111 8.29 15.09 -9.47
N ARG A 112 9.43 14.52 -9.02
CA ARG A 112 9.85 13.12 -9.22
C ARG A 112 10.62 12.64 -7.99
N GLY A 113 10.16 11.56 -7.37
CA GLY A 113 10.80 10.99 -6.18
C GLY A 113 12.14 10.31 -6.44
N GLY A 114 12.39 9.83 -7.67
CA GLY A 114 13.48 8.91 -7.97
C GLY A 114 13.05 7.45 -7.86
N VAL A 115 13.86 6.54 -8.41
CA VAL A 115 13.53 5.10 -8.53
C VAL A 115 14.27 4.23 -7.51
N ASP A 116 14.95 4.86 -6.57
CA ASP A 116 15.94 4.28 -5.68
C ASP A 116 15.42 4.09 -4.25
N TRP A 117 14.10 4.08 -4.07
CA TRP A 117 13.41 3.83 -2.81
C TRP A 117 13.17 2.33 -2.61
N VAL A 118 13.46 1.83 -1.41
CA VAL A 118 13.24 0.43 -1.02
C VAL A 118 12.40 0.40 0.24
N ARG A 119 11.37 -0.45 0.27
CA ARG A 119 10.58 -0.69 1.49
C ARG A 119 11.44 -1.46 2.48
N GLY A 120 11.61 -0.90 3.68
CA GLY A 120 12.40 -1.48 4.76
C GLY A 120 11.60 -2.01 5.94
N ALA A 121 10.37 -1.53 6.16
CA ALA A 121 9.54 -2.02 7.25
C ALA A 121 8.05 -1.67 7.07
N SER A 122 7.19 -2.53 7.61
CA SER A 122 5.76 -2.31 7.74
C SER A 122 5.33 -2.52 9.19
N LEU A 123 4.64 -1.54 9.76
CA LEU A 123 4.15 -1.54 11.13
C LEU A 123 2.63 -1.50 11.13
N VAL A 124 2.00 -2.59 11.56
CA VAL A 124 0.55 -2.67 11.68
C VAL A 124 0.10 -1.96 12.96
N GLN A 125 -0.83 -1.01 12.82
CA GLN A 125 -1.39 -0.19 13.89
C GLN A 125 -2.90 -0.15 13.74
N ASP A 126 -3.61 -1.06 14.42
CA ASP A 126 -5.05 -1.24 14.32
C ASP A 126 -5.56 -1.37 12.87
N ALA A 127 -6.24 -0.35 12.35
CA ALA A 127 -6.81 -0.31 11.01
C ALA A 127 -5.84 0.26 9.96
N ARG A 128 -4.62 0.61 10.37
CA ARG A 128 -3.60 1.24 9.53
C ARG A 128 -2.34 0.38 9.45
N THR A 129 -1.59 0.57 8.39
CA THR A 129 -0.22 0.06 8.27
C THR A 129 0.68 1.21 7.87
N GLN A 130 1.69 1.49 8.69
CA GLN A 130 2.75 2.41 8.31
C GLN A 130 3.80 1.63 7.52
N VAL A 131 4.24 2.18 6.39
CA VAL A 131 5.27 1.59 5.53
C VAL A 131 6.44 2.55 5.43
N LYS A 132 7.62 2.10 5.83
CA LYS A 132 8.87 2.85 5.79
C LYS A 132 9.61 2.54 4.49
N TYR A 133 9.99 3.60 3.77
CA TYR A 133 10.92 3.51 2.65
C TYR A 133 12.20 4.23 2.99
N GLU A 134 13.30 3.62 2.58
CA GLU A 134 14.63 4.19 2.65
C GLU A 134 15.12 4.40 1.23
N ARG A 135 15.71 5.55 1.00
CA ARG A 135 16.37 5.81 -0.27
C ARG A 135 17.74 5.14 -0.23
N THR A 136 18.11 4.47 -1.31
CA THR A 136 19.37 3.71 -1.37
C THR A 136 20.56 4.58 -1.79
N SER A 137 20.31 5.76 -2.38
CA SER A 137 21.37 6.70 -2.77
C SER A 137 21.68 7.78 -1.72
N THR A 138 20.73 8.05 -0.84
CA THR A 138 20.83 9.01 0.28
C THR A 138 20.13 8.38 1.47
N ASP A 139 20.54 8.64 2.71
CA ASP A 139 19.86 8.09 3.89
C ASP A 139 18.49 8.77 4.16
N GLU A 140 17.81 9.24 3.12
CA GLU A 140 16.47 9.83 3.18
C GLU A 140 15.43 8.75 3.48
N VAL A 141 14.43 9.10 4.30
CA VAL A 141 13.37 8.19 4.72
C VAL A 141 12.02 8.84 4.43
N ILE A 142 11.07 8.04 3.95
CA ILE A 142 9.66 8.43 3.93
C ILE A 142 8.82 7.37 4.63
N TYR A 143 7.76 7.83 5.29
CA TYR A 143 6.75 6.97 5.89
C TYR A 143 5.42 7.20 5.18
N LEU A 144 4.77 6.12 4.77
CA LEU A 144 3.43 6.15 4.19
C LEU A 144 2.44 5.47 5.14
N VAL A 145 1.24 6.03 5.28
CA VAL A 145 0.18 5.44 6.11
C VAL A 145 -0.90 4.89 5.20
N VAL A 146 -1.15 3.58 5.29
CA VAL A 146 -2.10 2.85 4.47
C VAL A 146 -3.33 2.46 5.30
N ASP A 147 -4.52 2.68 4.77
CA ASP A 147 -5.77 2.08 5.23
C ASP A 147 -5.79 0.59 4.88
N THR A 148 -5.62 -0.28 5.87
CA THR A 148 -5.53 -1.72 5.62
C THR A 148 -6.85 -2.29 5.08
N ALA A 149 -7.99 -1.73 5.49
CA ALA A 149 -9.30 -2.23 5.05
C ALA A 149 -9.65 -1.79 3.62
N THR A 150 -9.24 -0.59 3.21
CA THR A 150 -9.36 -0.12 1.82
C THR A 150 -8.42 -0.87 0.91
N ALA A 151 -7.14 -1.03 1.30
CA ALA A 151 -6.19 -1.85 0.55
C ALA A 151 -6.71 -3.28 0.38
N ALA A 152 -7.15 -3.94 1.45
CA ALA A 152 -7.65 -5.33 1.38
C ALA A 152 -8.87 -5.52 0.48
N ARG A 153 -9.67 -4.47 0.24
CA ARG A 153 -10.79 -4.49 -0.70
C ARG A 153 -10.36 -4.27 -2.16
N GLY A 154 -9.13 -3.83 -2.39
CA GLY A 154 -8.63 -3.43 -3.70
C GLY A 154 -9.29 -2.14 -4.17
N ASP A 155 -9.63 -1.25 -3.24
CA ASP A 155 -10.22 0.06 -3.52
C ASP A 155 -9.10 1.12 -3.66
N GLU A 156 -9.38 2.14 -4.47
CA GLU A 156 -8.52 3.33 -4.63
C GLU A 156 -8.30 4.09 -3.30
N ASP A 157 -7.32 5.00 -3.27
CA ASP A 157 -7.06 5.92 -2.15
C ASP A 157 -6.67 5.26 -0.81
N ALA A 158 -6.10 4.06 -0.84
CA ALA A 158 -5.70 3.39 0.40
C ALA A 158 -4.54 4.09 1.13
N VAL A 159 -3.67 4.84 0.45
CA VAL A 159 -2.63 5.65 1.13
C VAL A 159 -3.22 6.99 1.56
N VAL A 160 -3.30 7.19 2.87
CA VAL A 160 -4.02 8.30 3.49
C VAL A 160 -3.11 9.34 4.17
N GLY A 161 -1.80 9.07 4.23
CA GLY A 161 -0.86 10.00 4.85
C GLY A 161 0.58 9.73 4.45
N LEU A 162 1.42 10.74 4.63
CA LEU A 162 2.86 10.66 4.41
C LEU A 162 3.64 11.49 5.43
N SER A 163 4.89 11.11 5.69
CA SER A 163 5.89 11.95 6.38
C SER A 163 7.27 11.80 5.72
N PHE A 164 8.01 12.92 5.60
CA PHE A 164 9.38 13.00 5.03
C PHE A 164 10.50 13.05 6.07
N ASP A 165 10.18 13.32 7.32
CA ASP A 165 11.14 13.35 8.42
C ASP A 165 10.41 12.95 9.69
N TRP A 166 10.98 12.00 10.44
CA TRP A 166 10.56 11.69 11.79
C TRP A 166 11.60 12.27 12.75
N GLU A 167 11.47 13.55 13.09
CA GLU A 167 12.15 14.15 14.25
C GLU A 167 11.12 14.33 15.38
N GLY A 168 10.70 13.22 16.00
CA GLY A 168 10.28 13.15 17.41
C GLY A 168 9.05 13.88 17.94
N ASP A 169 8.72 15.13 17.57
CA ASP A 169 8.02 15.99 18.53
C ASP A 169 6.79 16.78 18.04
N ASP A 170 6.38 16.77 16.77
CA ASP A 170 5.17 17.54 16.39
C ASP A 170 4.43 16.99 15.16
N TYR A 171 3.50 16.05 15.38
CA TYR A 171 2.08 16.18 15.02
C TYR A 171 1.28 15.03 15.63
N SER A 172 0.04 15.33 16.03
CA SER A 172 -0.93 14.47 16.72
C SER A 172 -1.26 13.17 15.97
N ALA A 173 -0.44 12.16 16.21
CA ALA A 173 -0.67 10.80 15.83
C ALA A 173 -0.36 10.03 17.13
N GLU A 174 -1.40 9.70 17.89
CA GLU A 174 -1.23 9.05 19.19
C GLU A 174 -0.68 7.63 18.96
N ASP A 175 0.55 7.40 19.43
CA ASP A 175 1.24 6.09 19.52
C ASP A 175 1.93 5.55 18.24
N TYR A 176 2.94 6.29 17.75
CA TYR A 176 3.78 5.89 16.62
C TYR A 176 5.22 5.68 17.11
N SER A 177 5.78 4.49 16.89
CA SER A 177 7.09 4.11 17.43
C SER A 177 7.99 3.53 16.35
N GLU A 178 9.28 3.87 16.39
CA GLU A 178 10.35 3.22 15.61
C GLU A 178 10.56 1.74 15.93
N ASN A 179 9.80 1.19 16.89
CA ASN A 179 9.90 -0.19 17.31
C ASN A 179 9.02 -1.09 16.44
N TYR A 180 9.58 -2.23 16.04
CA TYR A 180 8.81 -3.32 15.42
C TYR A 180 7.57 -3.67 16.25
N VAL A 181 6.42 -3.72 15.59
CA VAL A 181 5.14 -4.11 16.20
C VAL A 181 4.86 -5.57 15.85
N ALA A 182 4.47 -6.36 16.87
CA ALA A 182 4.15 -7.76 16.68
C ALA A 182 2.95 -7.94 15.74
N ALA A 183 3.16 -8.67 14.63
CA ALA A 183 2.13 -8.99 13.64
C ALA A 183 1.54 -10.40 13.84
N GLY A 184 1.95 -11.10 14.89
CA GLY A 184 1.55 -12.49 15.15
C GLY A 184 2.24 -13.51 14.23
N LEU A 185 3.32 -13.11 13.56
CA LEU A 185 4.13 -14.01 12.73
C LEU A 185 5.05 -14.89 13.61
N PRO A 186 5.53 -16.03 13.09
CA PRO A 186 6.42 -16.91 13.86
C PRO A 186 7.69 -16.20 14.31
N THR A 187 8.15 -16.46 15.53
CA THR A 187 9.40 -15.85 16.04
C THR A 187 10.63 -16.74 15.85
N ALA A 188 10.43 -17.98 15.37
CA ALA A 188 11.52 -18.88 15.04
C ALA A 188 11.94 -18.70 13.58
N VAL A 189 13.25 -18.54 13.34
CA VAL A 189 13.85 -18.34 12.00
C VAL A 189 13.28 -19.32 10.97
N GLY A 190 13.30 -20.61 11.31
CA GLY A 190 12.81 -21.65 10.41
C GLY A 190 11.32 -21.52 10.08
N GLU A 191 10.46 -21.29 11.08
CA GLU A 191 9.02 -21.21 10.86
C GLU A 191 8.62 -19.95 10.09
N TYR A 192 9.28 -18.82 10.39
CA TYR A 192 9.07 -17.56 9.69
C TYR A 192 9.45 -17.69 8.20
N SER A 193 10.67 -18.19 7.93
CA SER A 193 11.15 -18.41 6.56
C SER A 193 10.34 -19.46 5.81
N ASP A 194 9.85 -20.52 6.48
CA ASP A 194 8.98 -21.51 5.84
C ASP A 194 7.63 -20.90 5.45
N GLY A 195 7.11 -19.96 6.26
CA GLY A 195 5.92 -19.17 5.94
C GLY A 195 6.08 -18.45 4.60
N PHE A 196 7.16 -17.70 4.48
CA PHE A 196 7.55 -16.99 3.25
C PHE A 196 7.69 -17.94 2.05
N VAL A 197 8.55 -18.95 2.14
CA VAL A 197 8.85 -19.86 1.01
C VAL A 197 7.59 -20.60 0.54
N ARG A 198 6.69 -20.98 1.46
CA ARG A 198 5.40 -21.60 1.12
C ARG A 198 4.42 -20.61 0.48
N ALA A 199 4.42 -19.35 0.88
CA ALA A 199 3.58 -18.31 0.29
C ALA A 199 4.03 -17.96 -1.12
N TRP A 200 5.30 -17.58 -1.27
CA TRP A 200 5.94 -17.29 -2.56
C TRP A 200 5.76 -18.48 -3.51
N GLY A 201 6.06 -19.67 -3.02
CA GLY A 201 5.93 -20.91 -3.74
C GLY A 201 4.56 -21.30 -4.25
N ALA A 202 3.52 -20.88 -3.55
CA ALA A 202 2.13 -21.10 -3.96
C ALA A 202 1.63 -20.02 -4.93
N GLY A 203 2.49 -19.08 -5.34
CA GLY A 203 2.10 -17.89 -6.11
C GLY A 203 1.28 -16.88 -5.30
N ARG A 204 1.23 -17.01 -3.97
CA ARG A 204 0.52 -16.08 -3.07
C ARG A 204 1.45 -14.92 -2.72
N THR A 205 1.70 -14.05 -3.69
CA THR A 205 2.66 -12.94 -3.56
C THR A 205 2.30 -11.99 -2.42
N THR A 206 1.02 -11.65 -2.24
CA THR A 206 0.54 -10.83 -1.11
C THR A 206 0.88 -11.45 0.26
N ASP A 207 0.74 -12.77 0.37
CA ASP A 207 1.06 -13.48 1.62
C ASP A 207 2.57 -13.57 1.84
N ALA A 208 3.37 -13.63 0.77
CA ALA A 208 4.83 -13.63 0.86
C ALA A 208 5.38 -12.24 1.22
N ASP A 209 4.78 -11.19 0.66
CA ASP A 209 5.11 -9.78 0.89
C ASP A 209 5.03 -9.41 2.39
N THR A 210 4.17 -10.08 3.14
CA THR A 210 4.04 -9.92 4.60
C THR A 210 5.33 -10.23 5.36
N TYR A 211 6.21 -11.09 4.80
CA TYR A 211 7.40 -11.57 5.50
C TYR A 211 8.67 -10.80 5.15
N ALA A 212 8.70 -10.08 4.03
CA ALA A 212 9.94 -9.71 3.36
C ALA A 212 9.92 -8.33 2.72
N TRP A 213 11.09 -7.70 2.65
CA TRP A 213 11.29 -6.42 1.96
C TRP A 213 10.96 -6.51 0.47
N SER A 214 10.64 -5.37 -0.15
CA SER A 214 10.31 -5.33 -1.58
C SER A 214 11.47 -5.84 -2.45
N SER A 215 12.72 -5.57 -2.08
CA SER A 215 13.92 -6.06 -2.77
C SER A 215 14.05 -7.59 -2.75
N VAL A 216 13.56 -8.23 -1.69
CA VAL A 216 13.49 -9.70 -1.59
C VAL A 216 12.43 -10.23 -2.54
N MET A 217 11.27 -9.59 -2.58
CA MET A 217 10.19 -9.93 -3.52
C MET A 217 10.62 -9.79 -4.98
N ASP A 218 11.38 -8.74 -5.32
CA ASP A 218 12.00 -8.58 -6.64
C ASP A 218 12.96 -9.73 -6.96
N THR A 219 13.81 -10.08 -5.99
CA THR A 219 14.80 -11.15 -6.15
C THR A 219 14.14 -12.51 -6.42
N VAL A 220 13.12 -12.87 -5.63
CA VAL A 220 12.42 -14.15 -5.81
C VAL A 220 11.43 -14.14 -6.97
N GLY A 221 10.95 -12.97 -7.38
CA GLY A 221 10.13 -12.79 -8.58
C GLY A 221 10.90 -12.93 -9.89
N ALA A 222 12.20 -12.59 -9.88
CA ALA A 222 13.10 -12.76 -11.03
C ALA A 222 13.59 -14.21 -11.25
N TYR A 223 13.24 -15.13 -10.36
CA TYR A 223 13.67 -16.52 -10.46
C TYR A 223 12.80 -17.32 -11.45
N ASP A 224 13.40 -17.72 -12.57
CA ASP A 224 12.72 -18.48 -13.65
C ASP A 224 12.45 -19.97 -13.32
N GLY A 225 12.95 -20.49 -12.20
CA GLY A 225 12.73 -21.88 -11.78
C GLY A 225 11.42 -22.08 -11.02
N PRO A 226 11.01 -23.33 -10.73
CA PRO A 226 9.81 -23.58 -9.94
C PRO A 226 9.98 -23.00 -8.52
N GLY A 227 9.17 -22.00 -8.18
CA GLY A 227 8.98 -21.58 -6.79
C GLY A 227 8.23 -22.66 -5.99
N GLY A 228 8.47 -22.72 -4.68
CA GLY A 228 7.59 -23.44 -3.74
C GLY A 228 7.97 -24.83 -3.28
N GLY A 229 7.08 -25.81 -3.48
CA GLY A 229 7.12 -27.12 -2.80
C GLY A 229 8.40 -27.93 -3.02
N ASP A 230 9.17 -27.58 -4.05
CA ASP A 230 10.48 -28.17 -4.36
C ASP A 230 11.60 -27.65 -3.46
N TRP A 231 11.37 -26.58 -2.69
CA TRP A 231 12.35 -26.00 -1.78
C TRP A 231 12.28 -26.66 -0.40
N ALA A 232 13.33 -27.37 -0.04
CA ALA A 232 13.49 -27.96 1.28
C ALA A 232 14.50 -27.16 2.10
N ARG A 233 14.12 -26.79 3.32
CA ARG A 233 15.05 -26.14 4.26
C ARG A 233 16.18 -27.12 4.61
N THR A 234 17.42 -26.74 4.33
CA THR A 234 18.63 -27.52 4.60
C THR A 234 19.36 -27.05 5.85
N GLY A 235 19.08 -25.82 6.31
CA GLY A 235 19.67 -25.28 7.52
C GLY A 235 19.01 -24.00 7.99
N THR A 236 19.22 -23.71 9.27
CA THR A 236 19.02 -22.40 9.88
C THR A 236 20.32 -22.04 10.58
N GLY A 237 20.85 -20.85 10.36
CA GLY A 237 22.04 -20.38 11.04
C GLY A 237 21.69 -19.48 12.21
N PRO A 238 21.88 -19.89 13.48
CA PRO A 238 22.13 -18.96 14.56
C PRO A 238 23.62 -18.59 14.52
N GLY A 239 24.03 -17.86 13.50
CA GLY A 239 25.42 -17.40 13.30
C GLY A 239 25.58 -15.91 13.57
N GLU A 240 26.62 -15.31 12.99
CA GLU A 240 26.82 -13.85 12.93
C GLU A 240 25.67 -13.14 12.18
N VAL A 241 24.93 -13.88 11.36
CA VAL A 241 23.74 -13.42 10.64
C VAL A 241 22.59 -14.42 10.81
N THR A 242 21.40 -13.93 11.16
CA THR A 242 20.18 -14.73 11.28
C THR A 242 19.72 -15.16 9.89
N SER A 243 19.76 -16.45 9.57
CA SER A 243 19.44 -16.92 8.21
C SER A 243 18.78 -18.30 8.13
N ALA A 244 18.07 -18.53 7.02
CA ALA A 244 17.54 -19.83 6.62
C ALA A 244 17.99 -20.17 5.20
N THR A 245 18.41 -21.42 4.99
CA THR A 245 18.87 -21.91 3.69
C THR A 245 17.96 -23.01 3.19
N TYR A 246 17.58 -22.92 1.91
CA TYR A 246 16.73 -23.86 1.20
C TYR A 246 17.46 -24.39 -0.02
N LYS A 247 17.19 -25.64 -0.39
CA LYS A 247 17.70 -26.25 -1.61
C LYS A 247 16.55 -26.84 -2.41
N ASN A 248 16.60 -26.69 -3.73
CA ASN A 248 15.63 -27.31 -4.62
C ASN A 248 16.19 -28.52 -5.38
N SER A 249 15.29 -29.26 -6.02
CA SER A 249 15.60 -30.46 -6.82
C SER A 249 16.54 -30.18 -8.01
N SER A 250 16.58 -28.94 -8.49
CA SER A 250 17.43 -28.48 -9.59
C SER A 250 18.85 -28.06 -9.16
N GLY A 251 19.18 -28.20 -7.87
CA GLY A 251 20.49 -27.88 -7.30
C GLY A 251 20.62 -26.46 -6.78
N TRP A 252 19.66 -25.58 -7.06
CA TRP A 252 19.70 -24.21 -6.56
C TRP A 252 19.56 -24.14 -5.05
N THR A 253 20.25 -23.18 -4.47
CA THR A 253 20.20 -22.83 -3.06
C THR A 253 19.68 -21.41 -2.92
N LEU A 254 18.70 -21.22 -2.04
CA LEU A 254 18.14 -19.93 -1.64
C LEU A 254 18.55 -19.68 -0.19
N THR A 255 19.23 -18.57 0.06
CA THR A 255 19.52 -18.11 1.43
C THR A 255 18.69 -16.87 1.71
N LEU A 256 17.96 -16.89 2.83
CA LEU A 256 17.19 -15.77 3.34
C LEU A 256 17.89 -15.23 4.58
N TYR A 257 18.09 -13.92 4.64
CA TYR A 257 18.68 -13.21 5.76
C TYR A 257 17.61 -12.39 6.46
N LEU A 258 17.60 -12.43 7.79
CA LEU A 258 16.55 -11.86 8.60
C LEU A 258 17.09 -10.83 9.60
N ASP A 259 16.31 -9.78 9.85
CA ASP A 259 16.51 -8.90 10.99
C ASP A 259 16.10 -9.62 12.29
N PRO A 260 17.05 -9.89 13.21
CA PRO A 260 16.74 -10.55 14.47
C PRO A 260 15.75 -9.77 15.35
N SER A 261 15.72 -8.43 15.25
CA SER A 261 14.86 -7.57 16.07
C SER A 261 13.40 -7.67 15.64
N ALA A 262 13.14 -7.62 14.32
CA ALA A 262 11.82 -7.83 13.75
C ALA A 262 11.30 -9.26 14.04
N LEU A 263 12.18 -10.25 13.84
CA LEU A 263 11.87 -11.66 14.09
C LEU A 263 11.53 -11.93 15.57
N ALA A 264 12.27 -11.32 16.50
CA ALA A 264 12.09 -11.56 17.94
C ALA A 264 10.67 -11.22 18.44
N VAL A 265 9.99 -10.28 17.79
CA VAL A 265 8.62 -9.87 18.12
C VAL A 265 7.58 -10.43 17.15
N GLY A 266 7.99 -11.15 16.10
CA GLY A 266 7.09 -11.66 15.07
C GLY A 266 6.45 -10.54 14.25
N ALA A 267 7.24 -9.51 13.92
CA ALA A 267 6.84 -8.42 13.04
C ALA A 267 6.90 -8.82 11.56
N GLN A 268 6.27 -8.01 10.71
CA GLN A 268 6.38 -8.09 9.25
C GLN A 268 7.79 -7.73 8.78
N ASP A 269 8.09 -8.00 7.50
CA ASP A 269 9.32 -7.55 6.83
C ASP A 269 10.63 -8.01 7.49
N ALA A 270 10.61 -9.08 8.29
CA ALA A 270 11.83 -9.55 8.94
C ALA A 270 12.85 -10.16 7.95
N ILE A 271 12.47 -10.58 6.74
CA ILE A 271 13.44 -11.02 5.72
C ILE A 271 13.91 -9.80 4.92
N THR A 272 15.18 -9.44 5.09
CA THR A 272 15.76 -8.20 4.55
C THR A 272 16.56 -8.42 3.27
N TYR A 273 17.05 -9.64 3.06
CA TYR A 273 17.84 -10.00 1.88
C TYR A 273 17.63 -11.46 1.48
N ALA A 274 17.68 -11.72 0.18
CA ALA A 274 17.61 -13.06 -0.39
C ALA A 274 18.66 -13.20 -1.49
N GLU A 275 19.22 -14.39 -1.62
CA GLU A 275 20.16 -14.69 -2.69
C GLU A 275 19.95 -16.11 -3.22
N PHE A 276 20.14 -16.27 -4.53
CA PHE A 276 20.20 -17.57 -5.19
C PHE A 276 21.63 -17.93 -5.56
N THR A 277 22.02 -19.18 -5.29
CA THR A 277 23.27 -19.78 -5.74
C THR A 277 22.99 -21.14 -6.40
N HIS A 278 23.83 -21.58 -7.32
CA HIS A 278 23.70 -22.86 -8.03
C HIS A 278 24.92 -23.75 -7.82
#